data_AF-A0A2H0XB42-F1
#
_entry.id   AF-A0A2H0XB42-F1
#
_cell.length_a   1.000
_cell.length_b   1.000
_cell.length_c   1.000
_cell.angle_alpha   90.00
_cell.angle_beta   90.00
_cell.angle_gamma   90.00
#
_symmetry.space_group_name_H-M   'P 1'
#
loop_
_entity.id
_entity.type
_entity.pdbx_description
1 polymer ?
#
loop_
_entity_poly.entity_id
_entity_poly.type
_entity_poly.pdbx_seq_one_letter_code
_entity_poly.pdbx_strand_id
1 'polypeptide(L)'
;MKQSFFCSRKEGLHMSYFTRSQNKKATFEYEILDKYTAGLVLWGHEVKSVREGNVNFEGALVTVLGGEACVVNLHIGRYSHQSQKYNEKEARRTRKLLLHKKEVFKLAQAISLKGRFAVPLA
;
A
#
# COMPACT_ATOMS: atom_id res chain seq x y z
N MET A 1 -24.67 22.18 -4.01
CA MET A 1 -25.81 21.49 -3.34
C MET A 1 -25.88 20.06 -3.88
N LYS A 2 -25.73 19.08 -2.97
CA LYS A 2 -26.23 17.67 -2.92
C LYS A 2 -26.54 16.94 -4.25
N GLN A 3 -25.77 15.90 -4.60
CA GLN A 3 -26.05 14.45 -4.39
C GLN A 3 -27.16 13.87 -5.27
N SER A 4 -26.87 12.77 -6.00
CA SER A 4 -27.79 11.65 -6.25
C SER A 4 -27.04 10.43 -6.82
N PHE A 5 -27.43 9.26 -6.30
CA PHE A 5 -26.89 7.90 -6.46
C PHE A 5 -27.56 7.10 -7.61
N PHE A 6 -27.12 5.83 -7.77
CA PHE A 6 -27.84 4.62 -8.28
C PHE A 6 -27.71 4.30 -9.80
N CYS A 7 -27.66 3.07 -10.35
CA CYS A 7 -27.48 1.65 -9.97
C CYS A 7 -27.56 0.78 -11.27
N SER A 8 -26.85 -0.36 -11.38
CA SER A 8 -27.45 -1.66 -11.80
C SER A 8 -26.42 -2.81 -11.81
N ARG A 9 -26.97 -4.01 -11.72
CA ARG A 9 -26.50 -5.31 -11.19
C ARG A 9 -25.95 -6.22 -12.32
N LYS A 10 -24.82 -6.89 -12.12
CA LYS A 10 -24.56 -8.28 -12.60
C LYS A 10 -23.34 -8.93 -11.93
N GLU A 11 -23.64 -9.96 -11.15
CA GLU A 11 -22.98 -11.27 -11.04
C GLU A 11 -21.45 -11.35 -10.86
N GLY A 12 -21.08 -11.73 -9.63
CA GLY A 12 -20.35 -12.99 -9.43
C GLY A 12 -18.83 -12.97 -9.57
N LEU A 13 -18.13 -12.27 -8.67
CA LEU A 13 -16.83 -12.73 -8.20
C LEU A 13 -16.83 -12.66 -6.67
N HIS A 14 -16.81 -13.82 -6.01
CA HIS A 14 -16.43 -13.91 -4.60
C HIS A 14 -14.92 -13.60 -4.50
N MET A 15 -14.59 -12.33 -4.68
CA MET A 15 -13.30 -11.77 -4.34
C MET A 15 -13.28 -11.67 -2.82
N SER A 16 -12.76 -12.69 -2.15
CA SER A 16 -12.38 -12.58 -0.76
C SER A 16 -11.24 -11.55 -0.67
N TYR A 17 -11.59 -10.26 -0.56
CA TYR A 17 -10.61 -9.21 -0.26
C TYR A 17 -10.15 -9.44 1.18
N PHE A 18 -9.01 -10.11 1.28
CA PHE A 18 -8.33 -10.43 2.52
C PHE A 18 -7.89 -9.13 3.22
N THR A 19 -8.79 -8.61 4.06
CA THR A 19 -8.62 -7.34 4.78
C THR A 19 -7.90 -7.63 6.10
N ARG A 20 -6.61 -7.97 6.06
CA ARG A 20 -5.91 -8.45 7.28
C ARG A 20 -4.89 -7.51 7.89
N SER A 21 -4.59 -6.39 7.27
CA SER A 21 -3.55 -5.51 7.79
C SER A 21 -4.00 -4.06 7.58
N GLN A 22 -4.73 -3.53 8.56
CA GLN A 22 -5.17 -2.13 8.62
C GLN A 22 -4.19 -1.28 9.43
N ASN A 23 -3.66 -0.19 8.86
CA ASN A 23 -2.81 0.77 9.58
C ASN A 23 -3.65 1.73 10.44
N LYS A 24 -4.14 1.22 11.59
CA LYS A 24 -4.98 1.99 12.52
C LYS A 24 -4.28 3.23 13.11
N LYS A 25 -2.95 3.25 13.16
CA LYS A 25 -2.18 4.41 13.63
C LYS A 25 -2.26 5.57 12.63
N ALA A 26 -2.19 5.28 11.33
CA ALA A 26 -2.27 6.31 10.29
C ALA A 26 -3.60 7.08 10.32
N THR A 27 -4.71 6.41 10.64
CA THR A 27 -6.03 7.05 10.77
C THR A 27 -6.20 7.89 12.04
N PHE A 28 -5.35 7.69 13.05
CA PHE A 28 -5.45 8.38 14.33
C PHE A 28 -4.51 9.60 14.41
N GLU A 29 -3.32 9.49 13.82
CA GLU A 29 -2.28 10.53 13.89
C GLU A 29 -2.38 11.57 12.75
N TYR A 30 -3.01 11.24 11.63
CA TYR A 30 -3.02 12.08 10.43
C TYR A 30 -4.43 12.34 9.90
N GLU A 31 -4.64 13.54 9.36
CA GLU A 31 -5.83 13.88 8.60
C GLU A 31 -5.70 13.38 7.15
N ILE A 32 -6.68 12.59 6.69
CA ILE A 32 -6.67 12.01 5.35
C ILE A 32 -7.29 13.01 4.36
N LEU A 33 -6.44 13.59 3.51
CA LEU A 33 -6.87 14.51 2.46
C LEU A 33 -7.40 13.77 1.22
N ASP A 34 -6.55 12.92 0.64
CA ASP A 34 -6.84 12.18 -0.59
C ASP A 34 -6.57 10.68 -0.40
N LYS A 35 -7.35 9.85 -1.09
CA LYS A 35 -7.18 8.39 -1.10
C LYS A 35 -6.88 7.91 -2.52
N TYR A 36 -5.83 7.11 -2.66
CA TYR A 36 -5.43 6.48 -3.92
C TYR A 36 -5.44 4.96 -3.75
N THR A 37 -5.86 4.25 -4.79
CA THR A 37 -5.78 2.78 -4.83
C THR A 37 -4.59 2.40 -5.68
N ALA A 38 -3.66 1.62 -5.11
CA ALA A 38 -2.45 1.18 -5.79
C ALA A 38 -2.29 -0.33 -5.67
N GLY A 39 -1.77 -0.96 -6.72
CA GLY A 39 -1.24 -2.33 -6.63
C GLY A 39 0.18 -2.31 -6.07
N LEU A 40 0.56 -3.30 -5.26
CA LEU A 40 1.93 -3.44 -4.75
C LEU A 40 2.66 -4.55 -5.50
N VAL A 41 3.87 -4.29 -5.99
CA VAL A 41 4.69 -5.30 -6.66
C VAL A 41 5.42 -6.15 -5.62
N LEU A 42 4.93 -7.38 -5.44
CA LEU A 42 5.43 -8.36 -4.47
C LEU A 42 6.10 -9.55 -5.15
N TRP A 43 7.03 -10.17 -4.43
CA TRP A 43 7.58 -11.47 -4.79
C TRP A 43 6.69 -12.61 -4.31
N GLY A 44 6.79 -13.77 -4.97
CA GLY A 44 5.90 -14.91 -4.69
C GLY A 44 5.91 -15.39 -3.24
N HIS A 45 7.03 -15.28 -2.53
CA HIS A 45 7.11 -15.62 -1.10
C HIS A 45 6.47 -14.56 -0.20
N GLU A 46 6.57 -13.28 -0.57
CA GLU A 46 5.93 -12.20 0.20
C GLU A 46 4.42 -12.23 0.06
N VAL A 47 3.88 -12.61 -1.11
CA VAL A 47 2.44 -12.84 -1.26
C VAL A 47 1.97 -13.88 -0.24
N LYS A 48 2.78 -14.91 0.04
CA LYS A 48 2.48 -15.90 1.08
C LYS A 48 2.60 -15.32 2.49
N SER A 49 3.64 -14.54 2.78
CA SER A 49 3.76 -13.82 4.08
C SER A 49 2.58 -12.88 4.35
N VAL A 50 2.15 -12.12 3.34
CA VAL A 50 1.01 -11.19 3.44
C VAL A 50 -0.28 -11.96 3.70
N ARG A 51 -0.47 -13.13 3.07
CA ARG A 51 -1.59 -14.04 3.35
C ARG A 51 -1.55 -14.61 4.77
N GLU A 52 -0.38 -14.78 5.37
CA GLU A 52 -0.27 -15.15 6.79
C GLU A 52 -0.59 -13.96 7.72
N GLY A 53 -0.54 -12.73 7.22
CA GLY A 53 -0.73 -11.50 8.01
C GLY A 53 0.58 -10.93 8.57
N ASN A 54 1.74 -11.42 8.09
CA ASN A 54 3.05 -10.97 8.53
C ASN A 54 3.46 -9.67 7.80
N VAL A 55 2.73 -8.58 8.04
CA VAL A 55 2.99 -7.26 7.46
C VAL A 55 2.89 -6.20 8.54
N ASN A 56 3.91 -5.34 8.62
CA ASN A 56 3.90 -4.16 9.47
C ASN A 56 4.08 -2.90 8.61
N PHE A 57 3.14 -1.97 8.76
CA PHE A 57 3.12 -0.66 8.09
C PHE A 57 3.76 0.45 8.92
N GLU A 58 4.24 0.15 10.13
CA GLU A 58 4.87 1.12 11.01
C GLU A 58 6.12 1.72 10.36
N GLY A 59 6.12 3.05 10.19
CA GLY A 59 7.20 3.78 9.53
C GLY A 59 7.24 3.64 8.00
N ALA A 60 6.24 2.99 7.38
CA ALA A 60 6.17 2.88 5.93
C ALA A 60 5.76 4.21 5.29
N LEU A 61 6.52 4.64 4.29
CA LEU A 61 6.34 5.91 3.59
C LEU A 61 6.33 5.70 2.09
N VAL A 62 5.46 6.44 1.39
CA VAL A 62 5.44 6.45 -0.07
C VAL A 62 6.29 7.62 -0.57
N THR A 63 7.19 7.33 -1.50
CA THR A 63 8.02 8.31 -2.19
C THR A 63 7.92 8.13 -3.69
N VAL A 64 8.23 9.17 -4.46
CA VAL A 64 8.29 9.10 -5.92
C VAL A 64 9.74 9.19 -6.35
N LEU A 65 10.23 8.15 -7.01
CA LEU A 65 11.60 8.06 -7.51
C LEU A 65 11.54 7.90 -9.04
N GLY A 66 12.15 8.83 -9.78
CA GLY A 66 12.23 8.73 -11.24
C GLY A 66 10.88 8.67 -11.97
N GLY A 67 9.81 9.22 -11.37
CA GLY A 67 8.45 9.17 -11.95
C GLY A 67 7.67 7.90 -11.64
N GLU A 68 8.18 7.03 -10.76
CA GLU A 68 7.46 5.88 -10.23
C GLU A 68 7.21 6.04 -8.73
N ALA A 69 6.01 5.68 -8.28
CA ALA A 69 5.69 5.66 -6.86
C ALA A 69 6.22 4.37 -6.22
N CYS A 70 6.89 4.51 -5.08
CA CYS A 70 7.51 3.42 -4.34
C CYS A 70 7.16 3.53 -2.85
N VAL A 71 6.94 2.39 -2.20
CA VAL A 71 6.86 2.29 -0.73
C VAL A 71 8.23 1.95 -0.17
N VAL A 72 8.67 2.72 0.81
CA VAL A 72 9.91 2.54 1.58
C VAL A 72 9.54 2.17 3.01
N ASN A 73 10.42 1.44 3.70
CA ASN A 73 10.26 1.02 5.10
C ASN A 73 9.04 0.14 5.38
N LEU A 74 8.37 -0.40 4.37
CA LEU A 74 7.37 -1.44 4.57
C LEU A 74 8.06 -2.72 5.03
N HIS A 75 7.71 -3.21 6.22
CA HIS A 75 8.25 -4.45 6.75
C HIS A 75 7.28 -5.60 6.47
N ILE A 76 7.68 -6.50 5.58
CA ILE A 76 6.99 -7.79 5.39
C ILE A 76 7.81 -8.82 6.14
N GLY A 77 7.18 -9.68 6.94
CA GLY A 77 7.87 -10.74 7.67
C GLY A 77 8.15 -11.97 6.81
N ARG A 78 8.95 -12.89 7.35
CA ARG A 78 9.21 -14.19 6.74
C ARG A 78 7.92 -15.02 6.63
N TYR A 79 7.83 -15.82 5.58
CA TYR A 79 6.80 -16.85 5.44
C TYR A 79 7.18 -18.09 6.25
N SER A 80 6.24 -18.63 7.02
CA SER A 80 6.50 -19.71 8.00
C SER A 80 7.12 -20.97 7.37
N HIS A 81 6.77 -21.30 6.13
CA HIS A 81 7.28 -22.49 5.42
C HIS A 81 8.45 -22.20 4.45
N GLN A 82 9.07 -21.02 4.54
CA GLN A 82 10.23 -20.69 3.70
C GLN A 82 11.50 -21.27 4.34
N SER A 83 12.24 -22.15 3.63
CA SER A 83 13.51 -22.72 4.11
C SER A 83 14.73 -21.80 3.88
N GLN A 84 14.63 -20.90 2.89
CA GLN A 84 15.69 -19.95 2.51
C GLN A 84 16.02 -18.98 3.66
N LYS A 85 17.29 -18.60 3.81
CA LYS A 85 17.73 -17.53 4.72
C LYS A 85 16.98 -16.24 4.37
N TYR A 86 16.12 -15.78 5.28
CA TYR A 86 15.39 -14.53 5.15
C TYR A 86 16.18 -13.42 5.86
N ASN A 87 16.67 -12.45 5.09
CA ASN A 87 17.45 -11.34 5.64
C ASN A 87 16.54 -10.16 5.97
N GLU A 88 16.83 -9.43 7.04
CA GLU A 88 16.11 -8.20 7.40
C GLU A 88 16.15 -7.12 6.29
N LYS A 89 17.20 -7.13 5.47
CA LYS A 89 17.32 -6.25 4.29
C LYS A 89 16.27 -6.55 3.22
N GLU A 90 15.87 -7.81 3.06
CA GLU A 90 14.82 -8.21 2.11
C GLU A 90 13.43 -7.84 2.65
N ALA A 91 13.25 -7.83 3.97
CA ALA A 91 12.02 -7.44 4.63
C ALA A 91 11.63 -5.98 4.38
N ARG A 92 12.61 -5.07 4.48
CA ARG A 92 12.43 -3.62 4.34
C ARG A 92 12.71 -3.09 2.93
N ARG A 93 12.77 -3.97 1.93
CA ARG A 93 13.05 -3.57 0.55
C ARG A 93 12.04 -2.53 0.05
N THR A 94 12.51 -1.62 -0.79
CA THR A 94 11.64 -0.68 -1.51
C THR A 94 10.79 -1.43 -2.52
N ARG A 95 9.48 -1.17 -2.52
CA ARG A 95 8.51 -1.86 -3.39
C ARG A 95 7.80 -0.86 -4.29
N LYS A 96 7.72 -1.17 -5.58
CA LYS A 96 7.03 -0.33 -6.55
C LYS A 96 5.51 -0.40 -6.36
N LEU A 97 4.86 0.74 -6.53
CA LEU A 97 3.41 0.88 -6.58
C LEU A 97 2.95 1.00 -8.04
N LEU A 98 1.92 0.24 -8.37
CA LEU A 98 1.23 0.29 -9.65
C LEU A 98 0.09 1.31 -9.52
N LEU A 99 0.33 2.49 -10.07
CA LEU A 99 -0.58 3.64 -10.10
C LEU A 99 -0.67 4.18 -11.52
N HIS A 100 -1.74 4.90 -11.84
CA HIS A 100 -1.82 5.58 -13.13
C HIS A 100 -0.84 6.76 -13.19
N LYS A 101 -0.27 7.04 -14.36
CA LYS A 101 0.69 8.14 -14.57
C LYS A 101 0.18 9.50 -14.04
N LYS A 102 -1.11 9.79 -14.24
CA LYS A 102 -1.75 11.02 -13.74
C LYS A 102 -1.79 11.10 -12.21
N GLU A 103 -2.00 9.97 -11.55
CA GLU A 103 -2.04 9.87 -10.08
C GLU A 103 -0.63 10.01 -9.50
N VAL A 104 0.37 9.38 -10.12
CA VAL A 104 1.78 9.51 -9.70
C VAL A 104 2.23 10.97 -9.78
N PHE A 105 1.84 11.69 -10.83
CA PHE A 105 2.18 13.11 -10.96
C PHE A 105 1.51 13.99 -9.89
N LYS A 106 0.24 13.74 -9.56
CA LYS A 106 -0.46 14.43 -8.47
C LYS A 106 0.17 14.12 -7.11
N LEU A 107 0.51 12.86 -6.87
CA LEU A 107 1.13 12.39 -5.63
C LEU A 107 2.53 12.99 -5.47
N ALA A 108 3.31 13.09 -6.54
CA ALA A 108 4.62 13.75 -6.53
C ALA A 108 4.51 15.24 -6.17
N GLN A 109 3.55 15.96 -6.75
CA GLN A 109 3.27 17.35 -6.39
C GLN A 109 2.84 17.49 -4.93
N ALA A 110 1.94 16.60 -4.47
CA ALA A 110 1.46 16.62 -3.10
C ALA A 110 2.60 16.40 -2.08
N ILE A 111 3.51 15.44 -2.34
CA ILE A 111 4.68 15.16 -1.49
C ILE A 111 5.69 16.32 -1.51
N SER A 112 5.81 17.03 -2.64
CA SER A 112 6.74 18.18 -2.75
C SER A 112 6.30 19.38 -1.90
N LEU A 113 5.01 19.47 -1.54
CA LEU A 113 4.51 20.51 -0.65
C LEU A 113 4.95 20.21 0.79
N LYS A 114 5.56 21.20 1.44
CA LYS A 114 6.03 21.06 2.83
C LYS A 114 4.88 20.63 3.75
N GLY A 115 5.15 19.61 4.57
CA GLY A 115 4.20 19.11 5.58
C GLY A 115 3.20 18.07 5.08
N ARG A 116 3.35 17.57 3.85
CA ARG A 116 2.53 16.45 3.34
C ARG A 116 3.35 15.18 3.23
N PHE A 117 2.77 14.10 3.74
CA PHE A 117 3.35 12.76 3.67
C PHE A 117 2.33 11.80 3.07
N ALA A 118 2.82 10.85 2.29
CA ALA A 118 2.00 9.78 1.75
C ALA A 118 2.27 8.51 2.56
N VAL A 119 1.25 8.03 3.26
CA VAL A 119 1.32 6.88 4.18
C VAL A 119 0.36 5.79 3.67
N PRO A 120 0.74 4.50 3.71
CA PRO A 120 -0.18 3.43 3.36
C PRO A 120 -1.31 3.30 4.38
N LEU A 121 -2.55 3.29 3.88
CA LEU A 121 -3.79 3.21 4.66
C LEU A 121 -4.42 1.82 4.69
N ALA A 122 -3.85 0.84 3.97
CA ALA A 122 -4.37 -0.54 3.86
C ALA A 122 -4.80 -1.04 5.22
#